data_AF-A0A9E7F125-F1
#
_entry.id   AF-A0A9E7F125-F1
#
_cell.length_a   1.000
_cell.length_b   1.000
_cell.length_c   1.000
_cell.angle_alpha   90.00
_cell.angle_beta   90.00
_cell.angle_gamma   90.00
#
_symmetry.space_group_name_H-M   'P 1'
#
loop_
_entity.id
_entity.type
_entity.pdbx_description
1 polymer ?
#
loop_
_entity_poly.entity_id
_entity_poly.type
_entity_poly.pdbx_seq_one_letter_code
_entity_poly.pdbx_strand_id
1 'polypeptide(L)'
;MSKSGKRAHLSRVLDSQVHSIQETFQMLEHPAGSSLDKVDWSEVTKLGDEVSKQATMAGMLWSGEAPDAKALEENMGAHCNIIHGFVLLCHGSTVGAGPTLHASIHASAKQVVDCSLALLREAVSYEPHDHEKRFTISQLAGTVWEACAALKKTPTTNCTAVGRAITQVAVSVKDVLREMGELKCAASDDLGDGVSNKAVESTSDEEGDLTEADIGDDLSAEEMTIAQLIISVVSDTLTVIKELIRFITGLLKSSNLKISSKESTDSLEKILSYCREMGQEVNELGACVYPPQEISQMKSSANKMQRLVDKMHVEVKSLEGSPDSVYGTFKQLEGSLGNLQHGLGGDLTTEMGRLAVFSARGSARTSLAISLVFASAIIPKSIVK
;
A
#
# COMPACT_ATOMS: atom_id res chain seq x y z
N MET A 1 30.55 1.75 48.40
CA MET A 1 29.41 2.53 47.85
C MET A 1 28.10 1.98 48.40
N SER A 2 27.17 2.86 48.80
CA SER A 2 25.81 2.46 49.20
C SER A 2 25.04 1.88 48.00
N LYS A 3 23.99 1.08 48.24
CA LYS A 3 23.14 0.50 47.17
C LYS A 3 22.58 1.59 46.23
N SER A 4 22.12 2.70 46.81
CA SER A 4 21.67 3.89 46.07
C SER A 4 22.80 4.50 45.22
N GLY A 5 24.03 4.57 45.74
CA GLY A 5 25.19 5.06 44.99
C GLY A 5 25.59 4.17 43.82
N LYS A 6 25.46 2.83 43.94
CA LYS A 6 25.70 1.89 42.84
C LYS A 6 24.66 2.02 41.73
N ARG A 7 23.38 2.14 42.08
CA ARG A 7 22.28 2.38 41.12
C ARG A 7 22.49 3.69 40.36
N ALA A 8 22.75 4.79 41.07
CA ALA A 8 23.00 6.08 40.44
C ALA A 8 24.23 6.07 39.52
N HIS A 9 25.26 5.27 39.83
CA HIS A 9 26.39 5.03 38.95
C HIS A 9 25.97 4.29 37.67
N LEU A 10 25.31 3.14 37.80
CA LEU A 10 24.82 2.36 36.65
C LEU A 10 23.89 3.17 35.75
N SER A 11 22.97 3.95 36.32
CA SER A 11 22.09 4.84 35.57
C SER A 11 22.88 5.86 34.76
N ARG A 12 23.88 6.52 35.37
CA ARG A 12 24.72 7.49 34.67
C ARG A 12 25.52 6.86 33.52
N VAL A 13 26.06 5.66 33.74
CA VAL A 13 26.79 4.92 32.69
C VAL A 13 25.84 4.53 31.57
N LEU A 14 24.64 4.03 31.89
CA LEU A 14 23.62 3.69 30.91
C LEU A 14 23.20 4.91 30.09
N ASP A 15 22.94 6.05 30.73
CA ASP A 15 22.52 7.27 30.04
C ASP A 15 23.60 7.74 29.03
N SER A 16 24.88 7.65 29.42
CA SER A 16 26.00 7.93 28.51
C SER A 16 26.05 6.96 27.32
N GLN A 17 25.82 5.66 27.56
CA GLN A 17 25.80 4.65 26.50
C GLN A 17 24.60 4.79 25.57
N VAL A 18 23.42 5.07 26.13
CA VAL A 18 22.19 5.37 25.38
C VAL A 18 22.41 6.55 24.45
N HIS A 19 23.02 7.64 24.95
CA HIS A 19 23.31 8.80 24.14
C HIS A 19 24.25 8.46 22.97
N SER A 20 25.33 7.74 23.24
CA SER A 20 26.27 7.30 22.20
C SER A 20 25.64 6.37 21.16
N ILE A 21 24.75 5.45 21.59
CA ILE A 21 23.99 4.59 20.67
C ILE A 21 23.07 5.45 19.79
N GLN A 22 22.39 6.44 20.37
CA GLN A 22 21.51 7.34 19.61
C GLN A 22 22.30 8.18 18.59
N GLU A 23 23.48 8.70 18.95
CA GLU A 23 24.37 9.39 18.01
C GLU A 23 24.81 8.46 16.87
N THR A 24 25.16 7.22 17.18
CA THR A 24 25.50 6.22 16.14
C THR A 24 24.28 5.90 15.27
N PHE A 25 23.10 5.82 15.88
CA PHE A 25 21.85 5.53 15.18
C PHE A 25 21.44 6.66 14.22
N GLN A 26 21.78 7.93 14.52
CA GLN A 26 21.56 9.05 13.60
C GLN A 26 22.26 8.86 12.25
N MET A 27 23.33 8.06 12.18
CA MET A 27 23.95 7.71 10.90
C MET A 27 22.98 7.00 9.95
N LEU A 28 21.97 6.28 10.46
CA LEU A 28 20.93 5.62 9.67
C LEU A 28 19.85 6.56 9.16
N GLU A 29 19.87 7.86 9.49
CA GLU A 29 18.92 8.82 8.90
C GLU A 29 19.09 8.93 7.38
N HIS A 30 20.29 8.64 6.89
CA HIS A 30 20.64 8.69 5.49
C HIS A 30 21.29 7.36 5.05
N PRO A 31 21.09 6.93 3.79
CA PRO A 31 21.74 5.72 3.29
C PRO A 31 23.25 5.95 3.17
N ALA A 32 24.00 4.87 3.35
CA ALA A 32 25.45 4.85 3.19
C ALA A 32 25.88 5.28 1.78
N GLY A 33 27.01 5.97 1.71
CA GLY A 33 27.57 6.47 0.46
C GLY A 33 27.76 5.36 -0.57
N SER A 34 27.42 5.66 -1.83
CA SER A 34 27.48 4.69 -2.94
C SER A 34 28.89 4.24 -3.32
N SER A 35 29.92 4.89 -2.81
CA SER A 35 31.33 4.53 -2.99
C SER A 35 31.82 3.44 -2.03
N LEU A 36 31.03 3.08 -1.02
CA LEU A 36 31.38 2.05 -0.04
C LEU A 36 30.98 0.67 -0.53
N ASP A 37 31.68 -0.35 -0.02
CA ASP A 37 31.26 -1.74 -0.22
C ASP A 37 30.00 -2.03 0.59
N LYS A 38 29.00 -2.62 -0.07
CA LYS A 38 27.75 -3.00 0.59
C LYS A 38 28.01 -4.17 1.54
N VAL A 39 27.64 -3.98 2.80
CA VAL A 39 27.65 -5.05 3.81
C VAL A 39 26.57 -6.06 3.50
N ASP A 40 26.93 -7.35 3.49
CA ASP A 40 25.98 -8.44 3.29
C ASP A 40 25.05 -8.57 4.50
N TRP A 41 23.74 -8.72 4.25
CA TRP A 41 22.74 -8.75 5.32
C TRP A 41 22.93 -9.96 6.26
N SER A 42 23.60 -11.03 5.82
CA SER A 42 23.92 -12.14 6.70
C SER A 42 24.81 -11.71 7.88
N GLU A 43 25.69 -10.73 7.70
CA GLU A 43 26.51 -10.16 8.79
C GLU A 43 25.65 -9.42 9.80
N VAL A 44 24.67 -8.64 9.32
CA VAL A 44 23.67 -7.97 10.18
C VAL A 44 22.89 -8.99 11.00
N THR A 45 22.42 -10.08 10.38
CA THR A 45 21.67 -11.12 11.11
C THR A 45 22.53 -11.88 12.12
N LYS A 46 23.80 -12.16 11.80
CA LYS A 46 24.75 -12.78 12.74
C LYS A 46 25.00 -11.90 13.95
N LEU A 47 25.15 -10.59 13.75
CA LEU A 47 25.34 -9.68 14.86
C LEU A 47 24.06 -9.46 15.66
N GLY A 48 22.89 -9.51 15.01
CA GLY A 48 21.59 -9.59 15.69
C GLY A 48 21.43 -10.84 16.56
N ASP A 49 21.93 -12.00 16.11
CA ASP A 49 21.96 -13.21 16.95
C ASP A 49 22.86 -13.01 18.18
N GLU A 50 23.93 -12.23 18.07
CA GLU A 50 24.78 -11.88 19.21
C GLU A 50 24.11 -10.87 20.17
N VAL A 51 23.40 -9.86 19.65
CA VAL A 51 22.53 -8.98 20.48
C VAL A 51 21.55 -9.82 21.30
N SER A 52 20.92 -10.81 20.67
CA SER A 52 19.96 -11.73 21.30
C SER A 52 20.61 -12.59 22.39
N LYS A 53 21.84 -13.09 22.17
CA LYS A 53 22.60 -13.80 23.20
C LYS A 53 22.93 -12.92 24.39
N GLN A 54 23.35 -11.68 24.17
CA GLN A 54 23.62 -10.74 25.25
C GLN A 54 22.34 -10.37 26.03
N ALA A 55 21.21 -10.23 25.36
CA ALA A 55 19.92 -10.04 26.04
C ALA A 55 19.56 -11.23 26.94
N THR A 56 19.86 -12.45 26.48
CA THR A 56 19.66 -13.67 27.27
C THR A 56 20.58 -13.69 28.49
N MET A 57 21.85 -13.30 28.34
CA MET A 57 22.79 -13.16 29.46
C MET A 57 22.28 -12.13 30.48
N ALA A 58 21.78 -10.99 30.00
CA ALA A 58 21.15 -9.98 30.85
C ALA A 58 19.97 -10.60 31.64
N GLY A 59 19.07 -11.33 30.99
CA GLY A 59 17.95 -12.00 31.67
C GLY A 59 18.39 -13.06 32.69
N MET A 60 19.44 -13.83 32.39
CA MET A 60 19.99 -14.83 33.31
C MET A 60 20.62 -14.21 34.56
N LEU A 61 21.22 -13.02 34.47
CA LEU A 61 21.71 -12.29 35.65
C LEU A 61 20.59 -11.98 36.66
N TRP A 62 19.34 -11.92 36.20
CA TRP A 62 18.15 -11.73 37.03
C TRP A 62 17.48 -13.04 37.49
N SER A 63 17.96 -14.19 37.02
CA SER A 63 17.43 -15.51 37.34
C SER A 63 18.07 -16.05 38.62
N GLY A 64 17.69 -15.52 39.79
CA GLY A 64 18.18 -16.01 41.09
C GLY A 64 18.22 -14.95 42.17
N GLU A 65 19.37 -14.79 42.83
CA GLU A 65 19.63 -13.66 43.72
C GLU A 65 19.75 -12.35 42.94
N ALA A 66 19.71 -11.23 43.66
CA ALA A 66 19.81 -9.92 43.03
C ALA A 66 21.21 -9.74 42.38
N PRO A 67 21.29 -9.32 41.10
CA PRO A 67 22.56 -9.32 40.36
C PRO A 67 23.62 -8.41 40.97
N ASP A 68 24.88 -8.82 40.86
CA ASP A 68 26.01 -7.97 41.23
C ASP A 68 26.12 -6.75 40.30
N ALA A 69 26.36 -5.59 40.89
CA ALA A 69 26.40 -4.32 40.15
C ALA A 69 27.54 -4.27 39.12
N LYS A 70 28.67 -4.93 39.40
CA LYS A 70 29.79 -4.96 38.45
C LYS A 70 29.46 -5.86 37.26
N ALA A 71 28.84 -7.02 37.52
CA ALA A 71 28.36 -7.91 36.46
C ALA A 71 27.31 -7.22 35.56
N LEU A 72 26.40 -6.43 36.14
CA LEU A 72 25.45 -5.62 35.36
C LEU A 72 26.16 -4.56 34.50
N GLU A 73 27.16 -3.88 35.04
CA GLU A 73 27.93 -2.86 34.31
C GLU A 73 28.71 -3.48 33.13
N GLU A 74 29.38 -4.60 33.37
CA GLU A 74 30.14 -5.34 32.35
C GLU A 74 29.21 -5.87 31.25
N ASN A 75 28.07 -6.47 31.62
CA ASN A 75 27.07 -6.95 30.66
C ASN A 75 26.46 -5.79 29.86
N MET A 76 26.11 -4.68 30.51
CA MET A 76 25.59 -3.49 29.83
C MET A 76 26.60 -2.95 28.82
N GLY A 77 27.88 -2.83 29.20
CA GLY A 77 28.92 -2.37 28.29
C GLY A 77 29.10 -3.29 27.08
N ALA A 78 29.13 -4.61 27.29
CA ALA A 78 29.20 -5.59 26.22
C ALA A 78 27.99 -5.50 25.28
N HIS A 79 26.79 -5.41 25.83
CA HIS A 79 25.53 -5.29 25.08
C HIS A 79 25.50 -4.02 24.23
N CYS A 80 25.87 -2.87 24.81
CA CYS A 80 25.94 -1.58 24.10
C CYS A 80 26.96 -1.61 22.95
N ASN A 81 28.16 -2.17 23.16
CA ASN A 81 29.17 -2.29 22.12
C ASN A 81 28.68 -3.13 20.92
N ILE A 82 27.95 -4.22 21.19
CA ILE A 82 27.37 -5.06 20.15
C ILE A 82 26.26 -4.30 19.40
N ILE A 83 25.45 -3.50 20.09
CA ILE A 83 24.47 -2.62 19.44
C ILE A 83 25.15 -1.62 18.50
N HIS A 84 26.24 -0.97 18.91
CA HIS A 84 26.99 -0.06 18.04
C HIS A 84 27.45 -0.76 16.77
N GLY A 85 28.07 -1.93 16.90
CA GLY A 85 28.47 -2.74 15.75
C GLY A 85 27.28 -3.09 14.86
N PHE A 86 26.16 -3.47 15.45
CA PHE A 86 24.93 -3.81 14.73
C PHE A 86 24.40 -2.64 13.91
N VAL A 87 24.31 -1.45 14.50
CA VAL A 87 23.85 -0.22 13.81
C VAL A 87 24.78 0.11 12.64
N LEU A 88 26.10 -0.01 12.83
CA LEU A 88 27.09 0.24 11.76
C LEU A 88 26.95 -0.75 10.60
N LEU A 89 26.73 -2.05 10.88
CA LEU A 89 26.47 -3.04 9.83
C LEU A 89 25.15 -2.76 9.11
N CYS A 90 24.08 -2.40 9.84
CA CYS A 90 22.81 -1.99 9.23
C CYS A 90 23.03 -0.83 8.25
N HIS A 91 23.78 0.21 8.66
CA HIS A 91 24.11 1.35 7.81
C HIS A 91 24.90 0.90 6.57
N GLY A 92 25.92 0.06 6.73
CA GLY A 92 26.67 -0.51 5.59
C GLY A 92 25.82 -1.32 4.61
N SER A 93 24.73 -1.94 5.06
CA SER A 93 23.79 -2.65 4.19
C SER A 93 22.85 -1.73 3.41
N THR A 94 22.81 -0.42 3.71
CA THR A 94 22.00 0.56 2.98
C THR A 94 22.67 1.12 1.72
N VAL A 95 23.89 0.68 1.38
CA VAL A 95 24.55 1.08 0.12
C VAL A 95 23.65 0.73 -1.07
N GLY A 96 23.31 1.74 -1.87
CA GLY A 96 22.42 1.60 -3.03
C GLY A 96 20.94 1.36 -2.69
N ALA A 97 20.54 1.50 -1.43
CA ALA A 97 19.14 1.37 -1.03
C ALA A 97 18.31 2.57 -1.51
N GLY A 98 17.18 2.28 -2.14
CA GLY A 98 16.12 3.26 -2.35
C GLY A 98 15.38 3.58 -1.04
N PRO A 99 14.56 4.64 -1.01
CA PRO A 99 13.80 5.05 0.17
C PRO A 99 13.03 3.93 0.85
N THR A 100 12.42 3.02 0.09
CA THR A 100 11.60 1.93 0.66
C THR A 100 12.43 0.84 1.32
N LEU A 101 13.56 0.45 0.72
CA LEU A 101 14.50 -0.49 1.35
C LEU A 101 15.17 0.14 2.57
N HIS A 102 15.62 1.38 2.44
CA HIS A 102 16.24 2.13 3.53
C HIS A 102 15.31 2.21 4.75
N ALA A 103 14.05 2.62 4.55
CA ALA A 103 13.05 2.67 5.62
C ALA A 103 12.83 1.31 6.29
N SER A 104 12.86 0.22 5.52
CA SER A 104 12.70 -1.14 6.05
C SER A 104 13.88 -1.57 6.94
N ILE A 105 15.11 -1.26 6.51
CA ILE A 105 16.33 -1.53 7.28
C ILE A 105 16.35 -0.65 8.54
N HIS A 106 16.10 0.65 8.40
CA HIS A 106 16.03 1.59 9.51
C HIS A 106 15.00 1.16 10.56
N ALA A 107 13.78 0.81 10.15
CA ALA A 107 12.74 0.34 11.07
C ALA A 107 13.15 -0.93 11.83
N SER A 108 13.78 -1.88 11.14
CA SER A 108 14.27 -3.13 11.75
C SER A 108 15.39 -2.85 12.76
N ALA A 109 16.34 -1.99 12.40
CA ALA A 109 17.42 -1.59 13.29
C ALA A 109 16.89 -0.84 14.52
N LYS A 110 15.95 0.09 14.31
CA LYS A 110 15.29 0.84 15.38
C LYS A 110 14.62 -0.09 16.39
N GLN A 111 13.88 -1.10 15.92
CA GLN A 111 13.20 -2.05 16.78
C GLN A 111 14.18 -2.82 17.68
N VAL A 112 15.30 -3.31 17.13
CA VAL A 112 16.34 -4.01 17.91
C VAL A 112 16.97 -3.09 18.95
N VAL A 113 17.28 -1.85 18.58
CA VAL A 113 17.86 -0.84 19.48
C VAL A 113 16.87 -0.50 20.60
N ASP A 114 15.61 -0.16 20.27
CA ASP A 114 14.59 0.24 21.24
C ASP A 114 14.31 -0.88 22.26
N CYS A 115 14.10 -2.12 21.80
CA CYS A 115 13.90 -3.27 22.68
C CYS A 115 15.11 -3.50 23.60
N SER A 116 16.32 -3.36 23.06
CA SER A 116 17.53 -3.54 23.85
C SER A 116 17.72 -2.45 24.90
N LEU A 117 17.47 -1.19 24.55
CA LEU A 117 17.54 -0.09 25.50
C LEU A 117 16.45 -0.18 26.56
N ALA A 118 15.25 -0.65 26.21
CA ALA A 118 14.20 -0.93 27.20
C ALA A 118 14.65 -1.99 28.22
N LEU A 119 15.23 -3.10 27.75
CA LEU A 119 15.81 -4.14 28.62
C LEU A 119 16.88 -3.58 29.55
N LEU A 120 17.84 -2.80 29.03
CA LEU A 120 18.93 -2.23 29.83
C LEU A 120 18.43 -1.21 30.86
N ARG A 121 17.47 -0.36 30.49
CA ARG A 121 16.85 0.60 31.42
C ARG A 121 16.14 -0.10 32.56
N GLU A 122 15.40 -1.15 32.27
CA GLU A 122 14.72 -1.93 33.30
C GLU A 122 15.75 -2.64 34.20
N ALA A 123 16.80 -3.22 33.62
CA ALA A 123 17.87 -3.88 34.37
C ALA A 123 18.61 -2.90 35.29
N VAL A 124 18.75 -1.63 34.91
CA VAL A 124 19.41 -0.61 35.74
C VAL A 124 18.47 0.02 36.78
N SER A 125 17.14 -0.07 36.60
CA SER A 125 16.11 0.35 37.57
C SER A 125 16.02 -0.57 38.83
N TYR A 126 17.08 -1.34 39.07
CA TYR A 126 17.24 -2.37 40.09
C TYR A 126 16.61 -2.06 41.46
N GLU A 127 15.70 -2.94 41.90
CA GLU A 127 15.24 -3.04 43.30
C GLU A 127 15.24 -4.49 43.78
N PRO A 128 15.82 -4.82 44.96
CA PRO A 128 16.20 -6.21 45.30
C PRO A 128 15.05 -7.17 45.61
N HIS A 129 13.81 -6.70 45.77
CA HIS A 129 12.67 -7.48 46.28
C HIS A 129 11.45 -7.47 45.36
N ASP A 130 11.67 -7.10 44.10
CA ASP A 130 10.60 -6.99 43.12
C ASP A 130 10.57 -8.24 42.23
N HIS A 131 9.67 -9.16 42.58
CA HIS A 131 9.44 -10.38 41.79
C HIS A 131 8.83 -10.06 40.42
N GLU A 132 8.12 -8.94 40.28
CA GLU A 132 7.53 -8.49 39.02
C GLU A 132 8.66 -8.04 38.06
N LYS A 133 9.70 -7.38 38.56
CA LYS A 133 10.88 -7.02 37.76
C LYS A 133 11.56 -8.20 37.08
N ARG A 134 11.67 -9.36 37.75
CA ARG A 134 12.28 -10.55 37.11
C ARG A 134 11.48 -11.04 35.91
N PHE A 135 10.16 -10.98 36.04
CA PHE A 135 9.25 -11.30 34.93
C PHE A 135 9.37 -10.27 33.81
N THR A 136 9.38 -8.98 34.14
CA THR A 136 9.54 -7.89 33.17
C THR A 136 10.87 -7.99 32.40
N ILE A 137 11.98 -8.26 33.08
CA ILE A 137 13.29 -8.44 32.43
C ILE A 137 13.27 -9.63 31.46
N SER A 138 12.67 -10.76 31.88
CA SER A 138 12.55 -11.95 31.02
C SER A 138 11.69 -11.67 29.79
N GLN A 139 10.58 -10.94 29.97
CA GLN A 139 9.71 -10.50 28.88
C GLN A 139 10.43 -9.55 27.93
N LEU A 140 11.16 -8.56 28.45
CA LEU A 140 11.94 -7.61 27.65
C LEU A 140 13.05 -8.32 26.86
N ALA A 141 13.74 -9.29 27.45
CA ALA A 141 14.70 -10.14 26.73
C ALA A 141 14.00 -10.91 25.59
N GLY A 142 12.78 -11.39 25.82
CA GLY A 142 11.92 -11.97 24.78
C GLY A 142 11.65 -10.99 23.63
N THR A 143 11.33 -9.72 23.92
CA THR A 143 11.12 -8.72 22.86
C THR A 143 12.38 -8.43 22.03
N VAL A 144 13.56 -8.45 22.66
CA VAL A 144 14.83 -8.32 21.92
C VAL A 144 15.04 -9.53 21.00
N TRP A 145 14.74 -10.73 21.50
CA TRP A 145 14.84 -11.96 20.72
C TRP A 145 13.91 -11.92 19.49
N GLU A 146 12.66 -11.50 19.67
CA GLU A 146 11.69 -11.35 18.59
C GLU A 146 12.13 -10.31 17.56
N ALA A 147 12.64 -9.15 18.00
CA ALA A 147 13.17 -8.11 17.12
C ALA A 147 14.37 -8.63 16.31
N CYS A 148 15.29 -9.36 16.93
CA CYS A 148 16.43 -9.95 16.24
C CYS A 148 16.00 -11.05 15.27
N ALA A 149 15.01 -11.88 15.64
CA ALA A 149 14.44 -12.89 14.74
C ALA A 149 13.75 -12.26 13.52
N ALA A 150 13.12 -11.09 13.68
CA ALA A 150 12.49 -10.35 12.60
C ALA A 150 13.47 -9.84 11.54
N LEU A 151 14.76 -9.67 11.87
CA LEU A 151 15.81 -9.28 10.90
C LEU A 151 15.89 -10.24 9.70
N LYS A 152 15.60 -11.52 9.92
CA LYS A 152 15.58 -12.54 8.85
C LYS A 152 14.47 -12.29 7.83
N LYS A 153 13.44 -11.54 8.23
CA LYS A 153 12.34 -11.14 7.36
C LYS A 153 12.60 -9.80 6.71
N THR A 154 13.54 -8.97 7.15
CA THR A 154 13.82 -7.66 6.53
C THR A 154 14.20 -7.82 5.06
N PRO A 155 13.63 -7.01 4.13
CA PRO A 155 14.02 -7.07 2.73
C PRO A 155 15.48 -6.64 2.57
N THR A 156 16.22 -7.30 1.67
CA THR A 156 17.65 -7.06 1.44
C THR A 156 17.95 -6.39 0.08
N THR A 157 16.91 -6.22 -0.75
CA THR A 157 16.98 -5.62 -2.09
C THR A 157 15.83 -4.65 -2.32
N ASN A 158 16.04 -3.68 -3.22
CA ASN A 158 15.00 -2.70 -3.60
C ASN A 158 13.77 -3.41 -4.18
N CYS A 159 13.96 -4.41 -5.04
CA CYS A 159 12.84 -5.17 -5.63
C CYS A 159 12.01 -5.89 -4.55
N THR A 160 12.65 -6.52 -3.56
CA THR A 160 11.90 -7.18 -2.48
C THR A 160 11.17 -6.17 -1.60
N ALA A 161 11.79 -5.05 -1.26
CA ALA A 161 11.18 -4.01 -0.43
C ALA A 161 9.96 -3.37 -1.13
N VAL A 162 10.15 -2.94 -2.38
CA VAL A 162 9.09 -2.36 -3.22
C VAL A 162 7.99 -3.37 -3.50
N GLY A 163 8.33 -4.60 -3.89
CA GLY A 163 7.35 -5.66 -4.14
C GLY A 163 6.45 -5.92 -2.93
N ARG A 164 7.02 -5.96 -1.72
CA ARG A 164 6.24 -6.10 -0.48
C ARG A 164 5.35 -4.90 -0.19
N ALA A 165 5.82 -3.68 -0.46
CA ALA A 165 5.01 -2.48 -0.31
C ALA A 165 3.83 -2.46 -1.30
N ILE A 166 4.06 -2.88 -2.55
CA ILE A 166 2.99 -3.06 -3.55
C ILE A 166 2.00 -4.16 -3.13
N THR A 167 2.47 -5.25 -2.50
CA THR A 167 1.58 -6.27 -1.93
C THR A 167 0.60 -5.69 -0.90
N GLN A 168 1.01 -4.70 -0.09
CA GLN A 168 0.08 -4.05 0.85
C GLN A 168 -1.00 -3.24 0.13
N VAL A 169 -0.66 -2.58 -0.99
CA VAL A 169 -1.66 -1.94 -1.85
C VAL A 169 -2.63 -2.99 -2.41
N ALA A 170 -2.12 -4.13 -2.87
CA ALA A 170 -2.94 -5.22 -3.40
C ALA A 170 -3.95 -5.76 -2.36
N VAL A 171 -3.56 -5.81 -1.08
CA VAL A 171 -4.45 -6.21 0.01
C VAL A 171 -5.59 -5.20 0.15
N SER A 172 -5.28 -3.91 0.24
CA SER A 172 -6.31 -2.85 0.33
C SER A 172 -7.28 -2.86 -0.86
N VAL A 173 -6.78 -2.97 -2.10
CA VAL A 173 -7.62 -3.05 -3.31
C VAL A 173 -8.51 -4.29 -3.29
N LYS A 174 -7.98 -5.44 -2.83
CA LYS A 174 -8.74 -6.68 -2.70
C LYS A 174 -9.83 -6.56 -1.63
N ASP A 175 -9.57 -5.84 -0.55
CA ASP A 175 -10.55 -5.64 0.51
C ASP A 175 -11.72 -4.75 0.03
N VAL A 176 -11.43 -3.67 -0.72
CA VAL A 176 -12.46 -2.87 -1.43
C VAL A 176 -13.26 -3.73 -2.40
N LEU A 177 -12.60 -4.56 -3.21
CA LEU A 177 -13.29 -5.46 -4.13
C LEU A 177 -14.22 -6.44 -3.43
N ARG A 178 -13.82 -6.95 -2.25
CA ARG A 178 -14.66 -7.82 -1.42
C ARG A 178 -15.89 -7.07 -0.93
N GLU A 179 -15.71 -5.85 -0.41
CA GLU A 179 -16.80 -5.00 0.09
C GLU A 179 -17.81 -4.66 -1.03
N MET A 180 -17.34 -4.34 -2.23
CA MET A 180 -18.22 -4.14 -3.40
C MET A 180 -18.96 -5.41 -3.84
N GLY A 181 -18.40 -6.59 -3.55
CA GLY A 181 -19.05 -7.87 -3.84
C GLY A 181 -20.25 -8.18 -2.93
N GLU A 182 -20.41 -7.41 -1.84
CA GLU A 182 -21.51 -7.54 -0.88
C GLU A 182 -22.69 -6.61 -1.21
N LEU A 183 -22.60 -5.82 -2.29
CA LEU A 183 -23.65 -4.89 -2.74
C LEU A 183 -24.93 -5.64 -3.15
N LYS A 184 -26.07 -5.14 -2.68
CA LYS A 184 -27.41 -5.65 -3.00
C LYS A 184 -28.14 -4.71 -3.95
N CYS A 185 -29.13 -5.27 -4.65
CA CYS A 185 -29.99 -4.54 -5.59
C CYS A 185 -31.40 -4.53 -5.01
N ALA A 186 -32.10 -3.38 -5.05
CA ALA A 186 -33.40 -3.19 -4.41
C ALA A 186 -34.53 -4.11 -4.95
N ALA A 187 -34.28 -4.84 -6.03
CA ALA A 187 -35.28 -5.63 -6.74
C ALA A 187 -35.23 -7.14 -6.42
N SER A 188 -34.41 -7.61 -5.47
CA SER A 188 -34.22 -9.06 -5.25
C SER A 188 -35.36 -9.77 -4.51
N ASP A 189 -36.32 -9.05 -3.92
CA ASP A 189 -37.23 -9.64 -2.93
C ASP A 189 -38.65 -9.96 -3.44
N ASP A 190 -38.97 -9.77 -4.72
CA ASP A 190 -40.34 -9.99 -5.23
C ASP A 190 -40.50 -11.19 -6.20
N LEU A 191 -39.58 -12.16 -6.18
CA LEU A 191 -39.73 -13.39 -6.95
C LEU A 191 -39.44 -14.64 -6.12
N GLY A 192 -40.35 -14.94 -5.17
CA GLY A 192 -40.48 -16.30 -4.66
C GLY A 192 -41.26 -16.46 -3.36
N ASP A 193 -42.59 -16.55 -3.43
CA ASP A 193 -43.30 -17.80 -3.09
C ASP A 193 -44.76 -17.75 -3.55
N GLY A 194 -44.96 -18.11 -4.82
CA GLY A 194 -46.28 -18.37 -5.37
C GLY A 194 -46.64 -19.85 -5.18
N VAL A 195 -47.44 -20.12 -4.14
CA VAL A 195 -48.32 -21.28 -3.98
C VAL A 195 -47.64 -22.66 -3.83
N SER A 196 -47.54 -23.12 -2.58
CA SER A 196 -47.72 -24.54 -2.27
C SER A 196 -48.66 -24.71 -1.07
N ASN A 197 -49.86 -25.21 -1.37
CA ASN A 197 -50.87 -25.64 -0.39
C ASN A 197 -50.29 -26.59 0.66
N LYS A 198 -50.41 -26.24 1.95
CA LYS A 198 -50.75 -27.19 3.00
C LYS A 198 -51.34 -26.49 4.22
N ALA A 199 -52.63 -26.68 4.41
CA ALA A 199 -53.34 -26.39 5.64
C ALA A 199 -52.81 -27.29 6.77
N VAL A 200 -52.49 -26.70 7.94
CA VAL A 200 -52.94 -27.13 9.29
C VAL A 200 -52.81 -25.91 10.23
N GLU A 201 -53.91 -25.57 10.92
CA GLU A 201 -54.03 -24.57 11.98
C GLU A 201 -53.16 -24.88 13.21
N SER A 202 -52.68 -23.85 13.91
CA SER A 202 -52.73 -23.73 15.40
C SER A 202 -52.17 -22.37 15.88
N THR A 203 -53.08 -21.44 16.15
CA THR A 203 -53.13 -20.45 17.25
C THR A 203 -51.83 -20.02 17.97
N SER A 204 -51.48 -18.73 17.93
CA SER A 204 -51.69 -17.77 19.06
C SER A 204 -50.96 -16.43 18.83
N ASP A 205 -51.77 -15.39 18.78
CA ASP A 205 -51.65 -14.01 19.27
C ASP A 205 -50.42 -13.14 18.95
N GLU A 206 -50.76 -12.07 18.24
CA GLU A 206 -50.04 -10.85 17.89
C GLU A 206 -49.52 -10.09 19.12
N GLU A 207 -48.38 -9.41 18.97
CA GLU A 207 -48.23 -7.97 19.23
C GLU A 207 -46.84 -7.55 18.73
N GLY A 208 -46.81 -6.46 17.98
CA GLY A 208 -45.72 -6.08 17.11
C GLY A 208 -44.44 -5.65 17.83
N ASP A 209 -43.32 -5.92 17.17
CA ASP A 209 -42.32 -4.88 17.04
C ASP A 209 -41.92 -4.82 15.57
N LEU A 210 -41.78 -3.60 15.11
CA LEU A 210 -41.66 -3.17 13.73
C LEU A 210 -40.65 -4.07 13.03
N THR A 211 -41.00 -4.59 11.84
CA THR A 211 -39.95 -4.84 10.86
C THR A 211 -39.20 -3.52 10.79
N GLU A 212 -38.01 -3.46 11.40
CA GLU A 212 -36.93 -2.62 10.93
C GLU A 212 -36.87 -2.98 9.45
N ALA A 213 -37.68 -2.29 8.65
CA ALA A 213 -37.41 -2.08 7.26
C ALA A 213 -36.01 -1.52 7.35
N ASP A 214 -35.04 -2.40 7.15
CA ASP A 214 -33.72 -2.02 6.74
C ASP A 214 -34.02 -0.99 5.66
N ILE A 215 -33.89 0.29 6.00
CA ILE A 215 -33.98 1.40 5.06
C ILE A 215 -32.66 1.25 4.30
N GLY A 216 -32.57 0.13 3.59
CA GLY A 216 -31.47 -0.29 2.78
C GLY A 216 -31.48 0.71 1.68
N ASP A 217 -30.42 1.50 1.66
CA ASP A 217 -30.06 2.33 0.53
C ASP A 217 -29.60 1.39 -0.61
N ASP A 218 -30.51 0.51 -1.02
CA ASP A 218 -30.27 -0.51 -2.00
C ASP A 218 -30.13 0.17 -3.35
N LEU A 219 -29.18 -0.32 -4.14
CA LEU A 219 -28.91 0.25 -5.45
C LEU A 219 -30.12 0.06 -6.37
N SER A 220 -30.48 1.12 -7.10
CA SER A 220 -31.35 1.00 -8.26
C SER A 220 -30.68 0.15 -9.36
N ALA A 221 -31.47 -0.33 -10.33
CA ALA A 221 -30.93 -1.12 -11.44
C ALA A 221 -29.87 -0.36 -12.27
N GLU A 222 -30.02 0.97 -12.39
CA GLU A 222 -29.07 1.84 -13.08
C GLU A 222 -27.77 2.00 -12.26
N GLU A 223 -27.90 2.28 -10.96
CA GLU A 223 -26.77 2.39 -10.04
C GLU A 223 -26.00 1.07 -9.88
N MET A 224 -26.71 -0.06 -9.89
CA MET A 224 -26.10 -1.39 -9.87
C MET A 224 -25.32 -1.69 -11.16
N THR A 225 -25.78 -1.20 -12.32
CA THR A 225 -25.04 -1.32 -13.57
C THR A 225 -23.72 -0.55 -13.51
N ILE A 226 -23.73 0.65 -12.94
CA ILE A 226 -22.52 1.46 -12.71
C ILE A 226 -21.59 0.76 -11.71
N ALA A 227 -22.13 0.23 -10.62
CA ALA A 227 -21.36 -0.52 -9.62
C ALA A 227 -20.65 -1.74 -10.23
N GLN A 228 -21.31 -2.49 -11.13
CA GLN A 228 -20.70 -3.61 -11.84
C GLN A 228 -19.52 -3.18 -12.74
N LEU A 229 -19.62 -2.04 -13.42
CA LEU A 229 -18.51 -1.48 -14.20
C LEU A 229 -17.32 -1.12 -13.31
N ILE A 230 -17.58 -0.53 -12.13
CA ILE A 230 -16.54 -0.21 -11.14
C ILE A 230 -15.90 -1.48 -10.59
N ILE A 231 -16.69 -2.52 -10.25
CA ILE A 231 -16.18 -3.82 -9.81
C ILE A 231 -15.21 -4.41 -10.85
N SER A 232 -15.54 -4.31 -12.14
CA SER A 232 -14.63 -4.73 -13.24
C SER A 232 -13.32 -3.95 -13.21
N VAL A 233 -13.38 -2.62 -13.08
CA VAL A 233 -12.19 -1.75 -12.98
C VAL A 233 -11.33 -2.11 -11.76
N VAL A 234 -11.93 -2.32 -10.58
CA VAL A 234 -11.20 -2.68 -9.36
C VAL A 234 -10.56 -4.07 -9.48
N SER A 235 -11.27 -5.03 -10.05
CA SER A 235 -10.75 -6.38 -10.32
C SER A 235 -9.56 -6.37 -11.27
N ASP A 236 -9.65 -5.62 -12.37
CA ASP A 236 -8.55 -5.47 -13.33
C ASP A 236 -7.36 -4.72 -12.72
N THR A 237 -7.62 -3.72 -11.88
CA THR A 237 -6.60 -3.00 -11.11
C THR A 237 -5.83 -3.95 -10.19
N LEU A 238 -6.54 -4.83 -9.47
CA LEU A 238 -5.91 -5.86 -8.64
C LEU A 238 -5.02 -6.79 -9.48
N THR A 239 -5.47 -7.14 -10.69
CA THR A 239 -4.72 -8.00 -11.62
C THR A 239 -3.45 -7.31 -12.11
N VAL A 240 -3.52 -6.03 -12.46
CA VAL A 240 -2.35 -5.19 -12.79
C VAL A 240 -1.34 -5.18 -11.65
N ILE A 241 -1.78 -4.90 -10.42
CA ILE A 241 -0.91 -4.84 -9.24
C ILE A 241 -0.24 -6.20 -9.00
N LYS A 242 -0.97 -7.31 -9.11
CA LYS A 242 -0.42 -8.67 -8.98
C LYS A 242 0.65 -8.97 -10.03
N GLU A 243 0.41 -8.60 -11.29
CA GLU A 243 1.39 -8.80 -12.36
C GLU A 243 2.62 -7.91 -12.20
N LEU A 244 2.48 -6.67 -11.70
CA LEU A 244 3.60 -5.82 -11.33
C LEU A 244 4.46 -6.45 -10.22
N ILE A 245 3.85 -7.03 -9.18
CA ILE A 245 4.58 -7.77 -8.14
C ILE A 245 5.36 -8.93 -8.75
N ARG A 246 4.71 -9.69 -9.66
CA ARG A 246 5.34 -10.83 -10.34
C ARG A 246 6.51 -10.40 -11.21
N PHE A 247 6.36 -9.30 -11.97
CA PHE A 247 7.40 -8.70 -12.80
C PHE A 247 8.59 -8.28 -11.95
N ILE A 248 8.37 -7.47 -10.90
CA ILE A 248 9.42 -6.97 -9.99
C ILE A 248 10.13 -8.12 -9.29
N THR A 249 9.40 -9.16 -8.87
CA THR A 249 10.00 -10.36 -8.27
C THR A 249 10.82 -11.14 -9.31
N GLY A 250 10.38 -11.15 -10.57
CA GLY A 250 11.11 -11.73 -11.69
C GLY A 250 12.45 -11.05 -11.96
N LEU A 251 12.55 -9.73 -11.77
CA LEU A 251 13.79 -8.96 -11.94
C LEU A 251 14.94 -9.52 -11.09
N LEU A 252 14.63 -10.04 -9.89
CA LEU A 252 15.62 -10.66 -9.00
C LEU A 252 16.25 -11.94 -9.54
N LYS A 253 15.56 -12.65 -10.45
CA LYS A 253 16.00 -13.94 -11.00
C LYS A 253 16.83 -13.79 -12.27
N SER A 254 16.74 -12.64 -12.94
CA SER A 254 17.56 -12.28 -14.09
C SER A 254 18.99 -12.01 -13.62
N SER A 255 19.84 -13.03 -13.69
CA SER A 255 21.22 -13.08 -13.21
C SER A 255 22.22 -12.19 -13.95
N ASN A 256 21.77 -11.44 -14.94
CA ASN A 256 22.51 -10.35 -15.55
C ASN A 256 21.70 -9.09 -15.31
N LEU A 257 22.15 -8.20 -14.42
CA LEU A 257 22.19 -6.75 -14.67
C LEU A 257 22.40 -5.94 -13.39
N LYS A 258 22.85 -4.71 -13.65
CA LYS A 258 23.06 -3.59 -12.74
C LYS A 258 21.74 -3.12 -12.09
N ILE A 259 20.97 -4.02 -11.47
CA ILE A 259 19.73 -3.71 -10.74
C ILE A 259 20.01 -2.77 -9.55
N SER A 260 21.28 -2.66 -9.14
CA SER A 260 21.75 -1.67 -8.18
C SER A 260 22.03 -0.28 -8.80
N SER A 261 21.59 -0.02 -10.03
CA SER A 261 21.69 1.33 -10.60
C SER A 261 20.68 2.25 -9.91
N LYS A 262 21.06 3.53 -9.80
CA LYS A 262 20.17 4.57 -9.27
C LYS A 262 18.89 4.69 -10.11
N GLU A 263 19.00 4.62 -11.43
CA GLU A 263 17.87 4.75 -12.36
C GLU A 263 16.84 3.62 -12.20
N SER A 264 17.30 2.37 -12.09
CA SER A 264 16.41 1.23 -11.84
C SER A 264 15.71 1.35 -10.48
N THR A 265 16.41 1.86 -9.48
CA THR A 265 15.84 2.12 -8.14
C THR A 265 14.78 3.22 -8.21
N ASP A 266 15.06 4.31 -8.93
CA ASP A 266 14.11 5.42 -9.11
C ASP A 266 12.84 4.95 -9.83
N SER A 267 12.95 4.11 -10.87
CA SER A 267 11.80 3.54 -11.56
C SER A 267 10.97 2.61 -10.67
N LEU A 268 11.61 1.78 -9.84
CA LEU A 268 10.90 0.93 -8.86
C LEU A 268 10.09 1.76 -7.85
N GLU A 269 10.69 2.83 -7.32
CA GLU A 269 10.03 3.70 -6.33
C GLU A 269 8.87 4.49 -6.96
N LYS A 270 9.01 4.92 -8.22
CA LYS A 270 7.90 5.53 -8.96
C LYS A 270 6.75 4.56 -9.21
N ILE A 271 7.04 3.31 -9.61
CA ILE A 271 6.01 2.27 -9.75
C ILE A 271 5.27 2.08 -8.43
N LEU A 272 5.98 2.03 -7.30
CA LEU A 272 5.36 1.96 -5.98
C LEU A 272 4.45 3.17 -5.70
N SER A 273 4.91 4.39 -6.00
CA SER A 273 4.09 5.61 -5.87
C SER A 273 2.80 5.50 -6.67
N TYR A 274 2.90 5.11 -7.94
CA TYR A 274 1.72 4.97 -8.79
C TYR A 274 0.79 3.87 -8.31
N CYS A 275 1.30 2.75 -7.77
CA CYS A 275 0.46 1.72 -7.16
C CYS A 275 -0.29 2.27 -5.94
N ARG A 276 0.36 3.07 -5.09
CA ARG A 276 -0.31 3.70 -3.93
C ARG A 276 -1.40 4.68 -4.38
N GLU A 277 -1.11 5.54 -5.36
CA GLU A 277 -2.09 6.44 -5.96
C GLU A 277 -3.25 5.66 -6.58
N MET A 278 -2.97 4.55 -7.27
CA MET A 278 -4.01 3.66 -7.83
C MET A 278 -4.90 3.07 -6.74
N GLY A 279 -4.32 2.61 -5.64
CA GLY A 279 -5.08 2.11 -4.48
C GLY A 279 -5.97 3.17 -3.84
N GLN A 280 -5.52 4.42 -3.79
CA GLN A 280 -6.34 5.55 -3.34
C GLN A 280 -7.53 5.78 -4.27
N GLU A 281 -7.31 5.84 -5.58
CA GLU A 281 -8.42 6.03 -6.53
C GLU A 281 -9.41 4.85 -6.53
N VAL A 282 -8.95 3.62 -6.28
CA VAL A 282 -9.83 2.47 -6.03
C VAL A 282 -10.68 2.68 -4.79
N ASN A 283 -10.10 3.17 -3.69
CA ASN A 283 -10.84 3.47 -2.46
C ASN A 283 -11.90 4.57 -2.70
N GLU A 284 -11.56 5.61 -3.47
CA GLU A 284 -12.51 6.66 -3.87
C GLU A 284 -13.66 6.09 -4.71
N LEU A 285 -13.37 5.22 -5.69
CA LEU A 285 -14.41 4.52 -6.44
C LEU A 285 -15.27 3.63 -5.55
N GLY A 286 -14.66 2.99 -4.54
CA GLY A 286 -15.34 2.23 -3.49
C GLY A 286 -16.31 3.04 -2.65
N ALA A 287 -15.97 4.27 -2.31
CA ALA A 287 -16.90 5.14 -1.61
C ALA A 287 -18.05 5.59 -2.53
N CYS A 288 -17.74 5.89 -3.80
CA CYS A 288 -18.72 6.44 -4.74
C CYS A 288 -19.85 5.48 -5.14
N VAL A 289 -19.66 4.15 -5.00
CA VAL A 289 -20.67 3.16 -5.44
C VAL A 289 -21.90 3.12 -4.54
N TYR A 290 -21.81 3.61 -3.30
CA TYR A 290 -22.93 3.68 -2.37
C TYR A 290 -23.83 4.89 -2.69
N PRO A 291 -25.16 4.80 -2.49
CA PRO A 291 -26.03 5.92 -2.81
C PRO A 291 -25.87 7.12 -1.84
N PRO A 292 -26.22 8.33 -2.32
CA PRO A 292 -26.39 8.69 -3.73
C PRO A 292 -25.05 8.65 -4.48
N GLN A 293 -25.00 7.97 -5.63
CA GLN A 293 -23.75 7.75 -6.36
C GLN A 293 -23.09 9.05 -6.87
N GLU A 294 -21.80 9.21 -6.61
CA GLU A 294 -21.02 10.40 -6.97
C GLU A 294 -20.39 10.32 -8.37
N ILE A 295 -21.22 10.36 -9.42
CA ILE A 295 -20.81 10.17 -10.83
C ILE A 295 -19.64 11.08 -11.27
N SER A 296 -19.63 12.34 -10.83
CA SER A 296 -18.56 13.29 -11.16
C SER A 296 -17.20 12.86 -10.59
N GLN A 297 -17.21 12.32 -9.36
CA GLN A 297 -16.00 11.82 -8.70
C GLN A 297 -15.54 10.51 -9.36
N MET A 298 -16.47 9.61 -9.69
CA MET A 298 -16.15 8.39 -10.44
C MET A 298 -15.43 8.69 -11.76
N LYS A 299 -15.90 9.68 -12.53
CA LYS A 299 -15.23 10.12 -13.77
C LYS A 299 -13.83 10.68 -13.51
N SER A 300 -13.68 11.48 -12.45
CA SER A 300 -12.38 12.05 -12.06
C SER A 300 -11.38 10.94 -11.72
N SER A 301 -11.79 9.98 -10.89
CA SER A 301 -10.97 8.84 -10.49
C SER A 301 -10.61 7.94 -11.67
N ALA A 302 -11.56 7.58 -12.52
CA ALA A 302 -11.30 6.79 -13.72
C ALA A 302 -10.26 7.46 -14.65
N ASN A 303 -10.35 8.78 -14.84
CA ASN A 303 -9.38 9.53 -15.64
C ASN A 303 -7.98 9.59 -15.00
N LYS A 304 -7.91 9.69 -13.67
CA LYS A 304 -6.62 9.63 -12.95
C LYS A 304 -6.00 8.23 -13.07
N MET A 305 -6.78 7.18 -12.88
CA MET A 305 -6.33 5.79 -13.04
C MET A 305 -5.75 5.55 -14.44
N GLN A 306 -6.42 6.04 -15.49
CA GLN A 306 -5.90 5.96 -16.87
C GLN A 306 -4.49 6.59 -16.99
N ARG A 307 -4.30 7.80 -16.46
CA ARG A 307 -2.98 8.47 -16.45
C ARG A 307 -1.94 7.71 -15.62
N LEU A 308 -2.36 7.03 -14.55
CA LEU A 308 -1.46 6.21 -13.74
C LEU A 308 -1.00 4.98 -14.51
N VAL A 309 -1.87 4.33 -15.28
CA VAL A 309 -1.50 3.22 -16.18
C VAL A 309 -0.44 3.67 -17.18
N ASP A 310 -0.64 4.82 -17.83
CA ASP A 310 0.34 5.39 -18.78
C ASP A 310 1.72 5.59 -18.13
N LYS A 311 1.74 6.17 -16.92
CA LYS A 311 2.97 6.41 -16.16
C LYS A 311 3.65 5.09 -15.74
N MET A 312 2.88 4.10 -15.27
CA MET A 312 3.40 2.78 -14.94
C MET A 312 4.01 2.10 -16.17
N HIS A 313 3.39 2.24 -17.34
CA HIS A 313 3.91 1.70 -18.59
C HIS A 313 5.29 2.28 -18.93
N VAL A 314 5.52 3.58 -18.72
CA VAL A 314 6.82 4.21 -18.96
C VAL A 314 7.89 3.63 -18.04
N GLU A 315 7.61 3.49 -16.74
CA GLU A 315 8.59 2.99 -15.76
C GLU A 315 8.81 1.47 -15.85
N VAL A 316 7.81 0.69 -16.27
CA VAL A 316 8.02 -0.74 -16.57
C VAL A 316 8.94 -0.91 -17.78
N LYS A 317 8.83 -0.03 -18.78
CA LYS A 317 9.68 -0.05 -19.97
C LYS A 317 11.13 0.30 -19.69
N SER A 318 11.41 1.15 -18.70
CA SER A 318 12.79 1.51 -18.31
C SER A 318 13.48 0.40 -17.51
N LEU A 319 12.73 -0.59 -17.00
CA LEU A 319 13.26 -1.74 -16.28
C LEU A 319 13.60 -2.88 -17.24
N GLU A 320 14.76 -3.50 -17.02
CA GLU A 320 15.22 -4.63 -17.82
C GLU A 320 14.46 -5.91 -17.42
N GLY A 321 13.55 -6.40 -18.27
CA GLY A 321 12.76 -7.60 -17.99
C GLY A 321 11.84 -8.00 -19.15
N SER A 322 10.95 -8.98 -18.91
CA SER A 322 9.89 -9.37 -19.86
C SER A 322 8.55 -8.78 -19.40
N PRO A 323 8.11 -7.64 -19.98
CA PRO A 323 6.93 -6.92 -19.52
C PRO A 323 5.62 -7.37 -20.19
N ASP A 324 5.65 -8.31 -21.14
CA ASP A 324 4.50 -8.63 -22.01
C ASP A 324 3.21 -8.95 -21.23
N SER A 325 3.35 -9.70 -20.13
CA SER A 325 2.22 -10.03 -19.26
C SER A 325 1.64 -8.80 -18.57
N VAL A 326 2.49 -7.87 -18.11
CA VAL A 326 2.08 -6.62 -17.47
C VAL A 326 1.40 -5.69 -18.49
N TYR A 327 1.91 -5.62 -19.71
CA TYR A 327 1.28 -4.82 -20.77
C TYR A 327 -0.09 -5.37 -21.18
N GLY A 328 -0.26 -6.70 -21.15
CA GLY A 328 -1.57 -7.34 -21.33
C GLY A 328 -2.59 -6.89 -20.28
N THR A 329 -2.20 -6.85 -19.00
CA THR A 329 -3.10 -6.43 -17.92
C THR A 329 -3.35 -4.92 -17.91
N PHE A 330 -2.38 -4.09 -18.31
CA PHE A 330 -2.63 -2.67 -18.54
C PHE A 330 -3.72 -2.48 -19.59
N LYS A 331 -3.59 -3.10 -20.76
CA LYS A 331 -4.60 -3.00 -21.83
C LYS A 331 -5.99 -3.45 -21.38
N GLN A 332 -6.06 -4.49 -20.56
CA GLN A 332 -7.32 -4.97 -19.98
C GLN A 332 -7.96 -3.90 -19.07
N LEU A 333 -7.18 -3.32 -18.14
CA LEU A 333 -7.65 -2.27 -17.25
C LEU A 333 -8.10 -1.01 -18.03
N GLU A 334 -7.37 -0.61 -19.06
CA GLU A 334 -7.75 0.50 -19.94
C GLU A 334 -9.10 0.24 -20.63
N GLY A 335 -9.35 -1.00 -21.06
CA GLY A 335 -10.64 -1.40 -21.62
C GLY A 335 -11.78 -1.24 -20.60
N SER A 336 -11.59 -1.71 -19.37
CA SER A 336 -12.58 -1.55 -18.29
C SER A 336 -12.81 -0.09 -17.90
N LEU A 337 -11.75 0.73 -17.84
CA LEU A 337 -11.86 2.17 -17.60
C LEU A 337 -12.63 2.87 -18.73
N GLY A 338 -12.39 2.50 -19.99
CA GLY A 338 -13.14 3.02 -21.13
C GLY A 338 -14.63 2.67 -21.08
N ASN A 339 -14.97 1.43 -20.69
CA ASN A 339 -16.35 0.99 -20.50
C ASN A 339 -17.05 1.77 -19.37
N LEU A 340 -16.36 1.97 -18.23
CA LEU A 340 -16.86 2.77 -17.13
C LEU A 340 -17.13 4.21 -17.57
N GLN A 341 -16.18 4.84 -18.28
CA GLN A 341 -16.36 6.21 -18.78
C GLN A 341 -17.54 6.36 -19.73
N HIS A 342 -17.81 5.35 -20.57
CA HIS A 342 -18.98 5.34 -21.44
C HIS A 342 -20.29 5.19 -20.62
N GLY A 343 -20.29 4.27 -19.64
CA GLY A 343 -21.44 4.00 -18.77
C GLY A 343 -21.83 5.15 -17.86
N LEU A 344 -20.87 5.97 -17.40
CA LEU A 344 -21.12 7.17 -16.59
C LEU A 344 -21.75 8.34 -17.40
N GLY A 345 -22.24 8.07 -18.60
CA GLY A 345 -22.67 9.07 -19.57
C GLY A 345 -21.44 9.73 -20.19
N GLY A 346 -20.93 9.12 -21.25
CA GLY A 346 -19.95 9.74 -22.14
C GLY A 346 -20.36 11.18 -22.45
N ASP A 347 -19.37 12.07 -22.51
CA ASP A 347 -19.52 13.51 -22.64
C ASP A 347 -20.67 13.90 -23.59
N LEU A 348 -21.86 14.18 -23.04
CA LEU A 348 -23.03 14.66 -23.80
C LEU A 348 -22.68 15.93 -24.59
N THR A 349 -21.65 16.66 -24.17
CA THR A 349 -21.07 17.81 -24.87
C THR A 349 -20.41 17.43 -26.20
N THR A 350 -19.78 16.26 -26.32
CA THR A 350 -19.20 15.78 -27.58
C THR A 350 -20.29 15.31 -28.55
N GLU A 351 -21.35 14.67 -28.05
CA GLU A 351 -22.48 14.19 -28.88
C GLU A 351 -23.41 15.34 -29.30
N MET A 352 -23.68 16.29 -28.41
CA MET A 352 -24.37 17.55 -28.74
C MET A 352 -23.54 18.41 -29.70
N GLY A 353 -22.21 18.41 -29.58
CA GLY A 353 -21.31 19.06 -30.54
C GLY A 353 -21.39 18.43 -31.95
N ARG A 354 -21.46 17.10 -32.03
CA ARG A 354 -21.65 16.38 -33.32
C ARG A 354 -23.04 16.61 -33.91
N LEU A 355 -24.09 16.65 -33.10
CA LEU A 355 -25.46 16.96 -33.53
C LEU A 355 -25.63 18.43 -33.92
N ALA A 356 -24.97 19.36 -33.25
CA ALA A 356 -24.97 20.79 -33.60
C ALA A 356 -24.24 21.04 -34.93
N VAL A 357 -23.13 20.33 -35.20
CA VAL A 357 -22.43 20.37 -36.49
C VAL A 357 -23.26 19.73 -37.61
N PHE A 358 -24.02 18.66 -37.31
CA PHE A 358 -24.96 18.05 -38.27
C PHE A 358 -26.17 18.96 -38.56
N SER A 359 -26.70 19.64 -37.55
CA SER A 359 -27.80 20.61 -37.69
C SER A 359 -27.37 21.85 -38.49
N ALA A 360 -26.16 22.36 -38.25
CA ALA A 360 -25.58 23.46 -39.03
C ALA A 360 -25.33 23.07 -40.50
N ARG A 361 -24.91 21.83 -40.79
CA ARG A 361 -24.75 21.32 -42.16
C ARG A 361 -26.09 20.97 -42.85
N GLY A 362 -27.12 20.62 -42.09
CA GLY A 362 -28.48 20.40 -42.60
C GLY A 362 -29.16 21.70 -43.04
N SER A 363 -28.98 22.79 -42.27
CA SER A 363 -29.57 24.11 -42.57
C SER A 363 -28.88 24.82 -43.75
N ALA A 364 -27.57 24.64 -43.93
CA ALA A 364 -26.84 25.20 -45.08
C ALA A 364 -27.22 24.56 -46.43
N ARG A 365 -27.68 23.29 -46.44
CA ARG A 365 -28.08 22.60 -47.67
C ARG A 365 -29.49 22.97 -48.14
N THR A 366 -30.40 23.29 -47.24
CA THR A 366 -31.75 23.77 -47.60
C THR A 366 -31.76 25.24 -48.02
N SER A 367 -30.83 26.07 -47.52
CA SER A 367 -30.72 27.48 -47.96
C SER A 367 -30.07 27.63 -49.36
N LEU A 368 -29.12 26.77 -49.73
CA LEU A 368 -28.53 26.77 -51.08
C LEU A 368 -29.49 26.23 -52.16
N ALA A 369 -30.36 25.29 -51.81
CA ALA A 369 -31.33 24.72 -52.75
C ALA A 369 -32.45 25.70 -53.13
N ILE A 370 -32.85 26.60 -52.22
CA ILE A 370 -33.89 27.61 -52.49
C ILE A 370 -33.33 28.78 -53.33
N SER A 371 -32.03 29.08 -53.21
CA SER A 371 -31.40 30.16 -53.99
C SER A 371 -31.11 29.79 -55.45
N LEU A 372 -30.90 28.50 -55.78
CA LEU A 372 -30.68 28.06 -57.16
C LEU A 372 -31.96 27.94 -58.00
N VAL A 373 -33.13 27.80 -57.38
CA VAL A 373 -34.41 27.69 -58.12
C VAL A 373 -34.92 29.08 -58.57
N PHE A 374 -34.54 30.16 -57.89
CA PHE A 374 -34.94 31.52 -58.27
C PHE A 374 -34.08 32.21 -59.34
N ALA A 375 -32.92 31.64 -59.70
CA ALA A 375 -32.00 32.25 -60.69
C ALA A 375 -32.21 31.78 -62.14
N SER A 376 -33.13 30.84 -62.42
CA SER A 376 -33.32 30.27 -63.78
C SER A 376 -34.55 30.81 -64.54
N ALA A 377 -35.17 31.90 -64.07
CA ALA A 377 -36.34 32.47 -64.72
C ALA A 377 -36.23 33.99 -64.86
N ILE A 378 -35.27 34.49 -65.66
CA ILE A 378 -35.37 35.74 -66.46
C ILE A 378 -34.23 35.67 -67.50
N ILE A 379 -34.53 35.22 -68.72
CA ILE A 379 -33.77 35.59 -69.94
C ILE A 379 -34.81 35.93 -71.02
N PRO A 380 -34.94 37.19 -71.45
CA PRO A 380 -35.83 37.56 -72.53
C PRO A 380 -35.23 37.19 -73.90
N LYS A 381 -36.10 36.66 -74.78
CA LYS A 381 -35.89 36.55 -76.22
C LYS A 381 -35.86 37.94 -76.89
N SER A 382 -35.33 37.99 -78.12
CA SER A 382 -35.27 39.10 -79.11
C SER A 382 -33.86 39.76 -79.15
N ILE A 383 -33.14 39.99 -80.26
CA ILE A 383 -33.41 40.39 -81.68
C ILE A 383 -32.12 40.06 -82.48
N VAL A 384 -32.14 39.28 -83.57
CA VAL A 384 -32.13 39.70 -85.01
C VAL A 384 -31.19 40.87 -85.35
N LYS A 385 -29.97 40.60 -85.81
CA LYS A 385 -29.51 40.78 -87.21
C LYS A 385 -28.06 40.35 -87.37
#